data_AF-A0A554JBC8-F1
#
_entry.id   AF-A0A554JBC8-F1
#
_cell.length_a   1.000
_cell.length_b   1.000
_cell.length_c   1.000
_cell.angle_alpha   90.00
_cell.angle_beta   90.00
_cell.angle_gamma   90.00
#
_symmetry.space_group_name_H-M   'P 1'
#
loop_
_entity.id
_entity.type
_entity.pdbx_description
1 polymer ?
#
loop_
_entity_poly.entity_id
_entity_poly.type
_entity_poly.pdbx_seq_one_letter_code
_entity_poly.pdbx_strand_id
1 'polypeptide(L)'
;PSLVTNILPPPNIAKPSEHLKTHSYVDTAAPGVPLYAPIDMELISGAHYVGGPYMFDFRISCEVTLRLAHVIDPIAKLKDALPAEAKNNSLSDEVKPAIAVKAGELIAYSGGPPHVPNSGLDFGLYNSTRPNKYVGSQTSPTYTTAICPFDYFSESLKAAYKTKFNLSRNEAAMVADGDSFCQ
;
A
#
# COMPACT_ATOMS: atom_id res chain seq x y z
N PRO A 1 -9.03 12.74 5.74
CA PRO A 1 -8.73 12.58 4.29
C PRO A 1 -8.41 13.87 3.52
N SER A 2 -8.43 15.07 4.11
CA SER A 2 -8.20 16.34 3.36
C SER A 2 -6.85 16.40 2.62
N LEU A 3 -5.85 15.67 3.11
CA LEU A 3 -4.52 15.57 2.49
C LEU A 3 -4.43 14.52 1.38
N VAL A 4 -5.48 13.70 1.17
CA VAL A 4 -5.57 12.74 0.07
C VAL A 4 -6.37 13.38 -1.06
N THR A 5 -5.76 13.46 -2.24
CA THR A 5 -6.31 14.18 -3.38
C THR A 5 -6.93 13.24 -4.41
N ASN A 6 -6.33 12.07 -4.61
CA ASN A 6 -6.74 11.10 -5.62
C ASN A 6 -6.42 9.68 -5.15
N ILE A 7 -7.30 8.72 -5.47
CA ILE A 7 -7.11 7.31 -5.17
C ILE A 7 -7.45 6.48 -6.41
N LEU A 8 -6.54 5.60 -6.80
CA LEU A 8 -6.83 4.52 -7.74
C LEU A 8 -7.03 3.24 -6.92
N PRO A 9 -8.27 2.83 -6.62
CA PRO A 9 -8.52 1.66 -5.79
C PRO A 9 -8.13 0.35 -6.51
N PRO A 10 -7.82 -0.73 -5.78
CA PRO A 10 -7.56 -2.03 -6.37
C PRO A 10 -8.86 -2.78 -6.72
N PRO A 11 -8.79 -3.80 -7.61
CA PRO A 11 -7.66 -4.02 -8.49
C PRO A 11 -7.60 -2.89 -9.52
N ASN A 12 -6.40 -2.54 -9.93
CA ASN A 12 -6.22 -1.69 -11.10
C ASN A 12 -5.28 -2.41 -12.09
N ILE A 13 -5.45 -2.17 -13.37
CA ILE A 13 -4.63 -2.74 -14.43
C ILE A 13 -4.06 -1.55 -15.15
N ALA A 14 -2.78 -1.26 -14.90
CA ALA A 14 -2.23 0.01 -15.34
C ALA A 14 -2.17 0.14 -16.88
N LYS A 15 -2.17 -0.98 -17.62
CA LYS A 15 -2.36 -1.05 -19.07
C LYS A 15 -2.97 -2.40 -19.46
N PRO A 16 -3.66 -2.52 -20.60
CA PRO A 16 -4.25 -3.79 -21.06
C PRO A 16 -3.30 -5.00 -21.12
N SER A 17 -1.98 -4.76 -21.19
CA SER A 17 -0.93 -5.78 -21.20
C SER A 17 -0.22 -5.98 -19.84
N GLU A 18 -0.62 -5.25 -18.80
CA GLU A 18 0.04 -5.27 -17.49
C GLU A 18 -0.66 -6.19 -16.48
N HIS A 19 0.12 -6.60 -15.49
CA HIS A 19 -0.34 -7.43 -14.39
C HIS A 19 -1.32 -6.68 -13.47
N LEU A 20 -2.24 -7.45 -12.89
CA LEU A 20 -3.13 -7.00 -11.81
C LEU A 20 -2.34 -6.27 -10.72
N LYS A 21 -2.65 -5.00 -10.45
CA LYS A 21 -2.13 -4.30 -9.28
C LYS A 21 -3.04 -4.55 -8.10
N THR A 22 -2.44 -5.02 -7.02
CA THR A 22 -3.15 -5.53 -5.83
C THR A 22 -3.18 -4.54 -4.67
N HIS A 23 -2.89 -3.27 -4.96
CA HIS A 23 -2.84 -2.16 -4.00
C HIS A 23 -3.46 -0.91 -4.62
N SER A 24 -3.84 0.03 -3.77
CA SER A 24 -4.30 1.36 -4.18
C SER A 24 -3.10 2.26 -4.44
N TYR A 25 -3.20 3.14 -5.44
CA TYR A 25 -2.36 4.33 -5.48
C TYR A 25 -3.07 5.45 -4.73
N VAL A 26 -2.44 6.02 -3.71
CA VAL A 26 -3.01 7.10 -2.90
C VAL A 26 -2.16 8.34 -3.09
N ASP A 27 -2.65 9.30 -3.87
CA ASP A 27 -1.99 10.58 -4.06
C ASP A 27 -2.29 11.51 -2.90
N THR A 28 -1.27 12.27 -2.51
CA THR A 28 -1.37 13.25 -1.45
C THR A 28 -1.28 14.68 -2.00
N ALA A 29 -1.78 15.65 -1.25
CA ALA A 29 -1.81 17.05 -1.64
C ALA A 29 -0.41 17.68 -1.75
N ALA A 30 0.58 17.10 -1.05
CA ALA A 30 1.98 17.52 -1.05
C ALA A 30 2.87 16.35 -0.60
N PRO A 31 4.16 16.32 -0.96
CA PRO A 31 5.12 15.42 -0.32
C PRO A 31 5.25 15.74 1.17
N GLY A 32 5.76 14.79 1.95
CA GLY A 32 5.99 14.93 3.38
C GLY A 32 4.74 14.80 4.25
N VAL A 33 3.65 14.20 3.76
CA VAL A 33 2.45 13.96 4.61
C VAL A 33 2.77 12.87 5.62
N PRO A 34 2.56 13.09 6.92
CA PRO A 34 2.84 12.09 7.94
C PRO A 34 1.92 10.88 7.80
N LEU A 35 2.51 9.70 7.84
CA LEU A 35 1.85 8.40 7.83
C LEU A 35 1.87 7.85 9.25
N TYR A 36 0.70 7.55 9.78
CA TYR A 36 0.52 6.98 11.11
C TYR A 36 0.02 5.54 11.00
N ALA A 37 0.43 4.70 11.96
CA ALA A 37 -0.09 3.36 12.10
C ALA A 37 -1.60 3.41 12.39
N PRO A 38 -2.47 2.78 11.56
CA PRO A 38 -3.92 2.85 11.76
C PRO A 38 -4.40 1.95 12.91
N ILE A 39 -3.59 0.96 13.29
CA ILE A 39 -3.85 -0.03 14.32
C ILE A 39 -2.50 -0.52 14.88
N ASP A 40 -2.53 -1.18 16.03
CA ASP A 40 -1.39 -1.97 16.51
C ASP A 40 -1.01 -3.01 15.45
N MET A 41 0.26 -3.02 15.06
CA MET A 41 0.79 -3.90 14.03
C MET A 41 2.28 -4.11 14.21
N GLU A 42 2.84 -5.10 13.50
CA GLU A 42 4.25 -5.45 13.59
C GLU A 42 4.90 -5.45 12.21
N LEU A 43 6.00 -4.73 12.02
CA LEU A 43 6.81 -4.83 10.81
C LEU A 43 7.47 -6.21 10.78
N ILE A 44 7.17 -6.99 9.75
CA ILE A 44 7.68 -8.37 9.57
C ILE A 44 8.56 -8.53 8.34
N SER A 45 8.44 -7.63 7.37
CA SER A 45 9.21 -7.64 6.14
C SER A 45 9.27 -6.23 5.58
N GLY A 46 10.36 -5.86 4.93
CA GLY A 46 10.47 -4.59 4.24
C GLY A 46 11.56 -4.60 3.20
N ALA A 47 11.69 -3.50 2.46
CA ALA A 47 12.71 -3.36 1.45
C ALA A 47 13.19 -1.92 1.37
N HIS A 48 14.46 -1.76 1.02
CA HIS A 48 15.10 -0.49 0.73
C HIS A 48 15.62 -0.56 -0.72
N TYR A 49 14.97 0.12 -1.65
CA TYR A 49 15.28 0.03 -3.08
C TYR A 49 16.13 1.19 -3.59
N VAL A 50 17.02 0.90 -4.54
CA VAL A 50 17.78 1.93 -5.28
C VAL A 50 16.81 2.78 -6.08
N GLY A 51 16.96 4.11 -6.01
CA GLY A 51 16.07 5.07 -6.67
C GLY A 51 14.86 5.50 -5.84
N GLY A 52 14.71 4.93 -4.64
CA GLY A 52 13.54 5.14 -3.81
C GLY A 52 12.33 4.43 -4.41
N PRO A 53 11.60 3.66 -3.59
CA PRO A 53 11.30 3.96 -2.18
C PRO A 53 11.51 2.76 -1.23
N TYR A 54 11.25 2.97 0.06
CA TYR A 54 11.02 1.89 1.02
C TYR A 54 9.68 1.20 0.78
N MET A 55 9.63 -0.09 1.13
CA MET A 55 8.41 -0.88 1.24
C MET A 55 8.37 -1.55 2.61
N PHE A 56 7.18 -1.64 3.19
CA PHE A 56 6.93 -2.25 4.49
C PHE A 56 5.70 -3.15 4.44
N ASP A 57 5.85 -4.37 4.96
CA ASP A 57 4.78 -5.31 5.26
C ASP A 57 4.58 -5.39 6.78
N PHE A 58 3.43 -4.90 7.22
CA PHE A 58 3.01 -4.95 8.61
C PHE A 58 2.01 -6.08 8.82
N ARG A 59 2.30 -6.97 9.77
CA ARG A 59 1.36 -7.96 10.27
C ARG A 59 0.39 -7.30 11.23
N ILE A 60 -0.90 -7.36 10.91
CA ILE A 60 -1.99 -6.93 11.81
C ILE A 60 -2.52 -8.13 12.59
N SER A 61 -2.70 -9.28 11.91
CA SER A 61 -3.05 -10.57 12.52
C SER A 61 -2.31 -11.70 11.78
N CYS A 62 -2.52 -12.96 12.16
CA CYS A 62 -1.98 -14.10 11.42
C CYS A 62 -2.44 -14.10 9.94
N GLU A 63 -3.63 -13.57 9.69
CA GLU A 63 -4.29 -13.59 8.39
C GLU A 63 -4.09 -12.32 7.58
N VAL A 64 -3.92 -11.18 8.26
CA VAL A 64 -3.98 -9.85 7.65
C VAL A 64 -2.62 -9.14 7.66
N THR A 65 -2.18 -8.75 6.47
CA THR A 65 -0.98 -7.94 6.23
C THR A 65 -1.35 -6.64 5.54
N LEU A 66 -0.85 -5.53 6.07
CA LEU A 66 -0.91 -4.21 5.45
C LEU A 66 0.43 -3.90 4.80
N ARG A 67 0.40 -3.47 3.53
CA ARG A 67 1.59 -3.05 2.79
C ARG A 67 1.57 -1.56 2.50
N LEU A 68 2.68 -0.90 2.80
CA LEU A 68 2.99 0.44 2.33
C LEU A 68 4.21 0.35 1.43
N ALA A 69 4.11 0.81 0.18
CA ALA A 69 5.29 1.05 -0.68
C ALA A 69 5.27 2.50 -1.16
N HIS A 70 6.33 2.93 -1.84
CA HIS A 70 6.46 4.36 -2.16
C HIS A 70 6.59 5.25 -0.93
N VAL A 71 7.16 4.67 0.15
CA VAL A 71 7.51 5.38 1.38
C VAL A 71 8.93 5.95 1.26
N ILE A 72 9.12 7.23 1.55
CA ILE A 72 10.40 7.91 1.26
C ILE A 72 11.15 8.29 2.53
N ASP A 73 10.43 8.62 3.60
CA ASP A 73 11.05 8.99 4.86
C ASP A 73 10.46 8.22 6.05
N PRO A 74 10.80 6.92 6.21
CA PRO A 74 10.44 6.16 7.40
C PRO A 74 11.13 6.70 8.67
N ILE A 75 10.51 6.49 9.83
CA ILE A 75 11.18 6.80 11.10
C ILE A 75 12.42 5.91 11.30
N ALA A 76 13.38 6.39 12.10
CA ALA A 76 14.66 5.71 12.33
C ALA A 76 14.50 4.21 12.67
N LYS A 77 13.60 3.89 13.60
CA LYS A 77 13.32 2.51 14.01
C LYS A 77 12.95 1.56 12.85
N LEU A 78 12.24 2.04 11.83
CA LEU A 78 11.88 1.23 10.66
C LEU A 78 12.99 1.20 9.61
N LYS A 79 13.75 2.29 9.47
CA LYS A 79 14.93 2.36 8.59
C LYS A 79 16.03 1.42 9.08
N ASP A 80 16.34 1.47 10.36
CA ASP A 80 17.41 0.71 11.01
C ASP A 80 17.13 -0.80 11.02
N ALA A 81 15.88 -1.20 10.74
CA ALA A 81 15.45 -2.59 10.60
C ALA A 81 15.80 -3.22 9.24
N LEU A 82 16.19 -2.40 8.27
CA LEU A 82 16.45 -2.79 6.90
C LEU A 82 17.93 -2.59 6.55
N PRO A 83 18.44 -3.25 5.50
CA PRO A 83 19.79 -3.01 5.03
C PRO A 83 20.03 -1.53 4.71
N ALA A 84 21.13 -0.98 5.23
CA ALA A 84 21.53 0.40 4.96
C ALA A 84 21.80 0.64 3.47
N GLU A 85 22.31 -0.37 2.76
CA GLU A 85 22.49 -0.32 1.32
C GLU A 85 21.20 -0.68 0.60
N ALA A 86 20.81 0.21 -0.31
CA ALA A 86 19.65 0.00 -1.16
C ALA A 86 19.90 -1.13 -2.16
N LYS A 87 18.90 -1.99 -2.37
CA LYS A 87 18.96 -3.10 -3.32
C LYS A 87 18.45 -2.72 -4.70
N ASN A 88 19.07 -3.26 -5.74
CA ASN A 88 18.63 -3.12 -7.14
C ASN A 88 17.79 -4.33 -7.62
N ASN A 89 17.01 -4.91 -6.71
CA ASN A 89 16.09 -6.01 -7.02
C ASN A 89 14.78 -5.80 -6.25
N SER A 90 13.77 -6.62 -6.55
CA SER A 90 12.43 -6.52 -5.96
C SER A 90 12.26 -7.39 -4.70
N LEU A 91 13.35 -7.87 -4.10
CA LEU A 91 13.29 -8.73 -2.92
C LEU A 91 13.13 -7.90 -1.65
N SER A 92 12.30 -8.39 -0.74
CA SER A 92 12.23 -7.89 0.63
C SER A 92 13.19 -8.64 1.54
N ASP A 93 13.53 -7.99 2.65
CA ASP A 93 14.21 -8.55 3.81
C ASP A 93 13.20 -8.88 4.89
N GLU A 94 13.41 -10.02 5.52
CA GLU A 94 12.67 -10.37 6.72
C GLU A 94 13.16 -9.54 7.91
N VAL A 95 12.23 -9.01 8.70
CA VAL A 95 12.52 -8.23 9.90
C VAL A 95 12.39 -9.12 11.13
N LYS A 96 13.53 -9.47 11.75
CA LYS A 96 13.62 -10.35 12.92
C LYS A 96 14.54 -9.74 14.00
N PRO A 97 14.02 -9.49 15.22
CA PRO A 97 12.63 -9.65 15.65
C PRO A 97 11.70 -8.66 14.95
N ALA A 98 10.41 -9.00 14.86
CA ALA A 98 9.40 -8.10 14.31
C ALA A 98 9.31 -6.81 15.15
N ILE A 99 9.04 -5.68 14.50
CA ILE A 99 9.00 -4.38 15.16
C ILE A 99 7.57 -3.95 15.39
N ALA A 100 7.15 -3.94 16.66
CA ALA A 100 5.84 -3.41 17.04
C ALA A 100 5.75 -1.89 16.83
N VAL A 101 4.63 -1.45 16.29
CA VAL A 101 4.19 -0.05 16.23
C VAL A 101 2.76 0.04 16.76
N LYS A 102 2.45 1.10 17.50
CA LYS A 102 1.14 1.29 18.13
C LYS A 102 0.20 2.10 17.25
N ALA A 103 -1.11 1.88 17.40
CA ALA A 103 -2.11 2.72 16.76
C ALA A 103 -1.84 4.21 17.06
N GLY A 104 -1.80 5.03 16.00
CA GLY A 104 -1.48 6.46 16.08
C GLY A 104 0.01 6.80 16.14
N GLU A 105 0.92 5.82 16.16
CA GLU A 105 2.36 6.06 16.08
C GLU A 105 2.75 6.54 14.67
N LEU A 106 3.60 7.57 14.59
CA LEU A 106 4.17 8.02 13.33
C LEU A 106 5.11 6.94 12.79
N ILE A 107 4.90 6.49 11.55
CA ILE A 107 5.72 5.44 10.92
C ILE A 107 6.59 5.98 9.79
N ALA A 108 6.13 6.99 9.06
CA ALA A 108 6.88 7.57 7.94
C ALA A 108 6.27 8.90 7.47
N TYR A 109 6.86 9.47 6.42
CA TYR A 109 6.25 10.53 5.61
C TYR A 109 6.11 10.07 4.14
N SER A 110 5.05 10.55 3.48
CA SER A 110 4.78 10.29 2.05
C SER A 110 5.74 11.05 1.13
N GLY A 111 5.85 10.58 -0.12
CA GLY A 111 6.28 11.40 -1.26
C GLY A 111 7.79 11.53 -1.48
N GLY A 112 8.18 11.51 -2.76
CA GLY A 112 9.55 11.69 -3.25
C GLY A 112 10.05 13.14 -3.17
N PRO A 113 11.25 13.42 -3.72
CA PRO A 113 11.80 14.77 -3.80
C PRO A 113 10.77 15.76 -4.37
N PRO A 114 10.81 17.06 -4.00
CA PRO A 114 9.82 18.08 -4.40
C PRO A 114 9.64 18.30 -5.91
N HIS A 115 10.33 17.54 -6.76
CA HIS A 115 10.31 17.64 -8.23
C HIS A 115 9.78 16.38 -8.93
N VAL A 116 9.34 15.34 -8.20
CA VAL A 116 8.70 14.16 -8.80
C VAL A 116 7.18 14.35 -8.76
N PRO A 117 6.49 14.49 -9.91
CA PRO A 117 5.04 14.50 -9.94
C PRO A 117 4.52 13.15 -9.42
N ASN A 118 3.51 13.19 -8.54
CA ASN A 118 2.89 12.08 -7.79
C ASN A 118 3.60 11.75 -6.46
N SER A 119 3.31 12.56 -5.43
CA SER A 119 3.71 12.35 -4.03
C SER A 119 2.87 11.28 -3.32
N GLY A 120 2.57 10.18 -4.00
CA GLY A 120 1.67 9.15 -3.51
C GLY A 120 2.34 8.04 -2.70
N LEU A 121 1.53 7.11 -2.20
CA LEU A 121 1.97 5.83 -1.64
C LEU A 121 1.17 4.67 -2.24
N ASP A 122 1.77 3.48 -2.25
CA ASP A 122 1.03 2.25 -2.53
C ASP A 122 0.42 1.75 -1.22
N PHE A 123 -0.89 1.55 -1.21
CA PHE A 123 -1.63 1.08 -0.04
C PHE A 123 -2.31 -0.26 -0.34
N GLY A 124 -1.72 -1.35 0.13
CA GLY A 124 -2.21 -2.71 -0.03
C GLY A 124 -2.73 -3.31 1.28
N LEU A 125 -3.76 -4.15 1.17
CA LEU A 125 -4.24 -4.98 2.26
C LEU A 125 -4.46 -6.40 1.75
N TYR A 126 -3.93 -7.36 2.49
CA TYR A 126 -3.91 -8.77 2.12
C TYR A 126 -4.51 -9.59 3.25
N ASN A 127 -5.47 -10.46 2.93
CA ASN A 127 -6.12 -11.33 3.90
C ASN A 127 -6.15 -12.77 3.38
N SER A 128 -5.37 -13.64 4.01
CA SER A 128 -5.23 -15.05 3.59
C SER A 128 -6.51 -15.87 3.69
N THR A 129 -7.52 -15.40 4.42
CA THR A 129 -8.84 -16.06 4.49
C THR A 129 -9.79 -15.65 3.37
N ARG A 130 -9.43 -14.65 2.56
CA ARG A 130 -10.27 -14.10 1.48
C ARG A 130 -9.53 -14.19 0.14
N PRO A 131 -9.86 -15.17 -0.71
CA PRO A 131 -9.24 -15.28 -2.02
C PRO A 131 -9.59 -14.07 -2.88
N ASN A 132 -8.59 -13.54 -3.58
CA ASN A 132 -8.78 -12.53 -4.61
C ASN A 132 -9.47 -13.16 -5.82
N LYS A 133 -10.72 -12.79 -6.06
CA LYS A 133 -11.53 -13.31 -7.19
C LYS A 133 -10.99 -12.95 -8.58
N TYR A 134 -10.14 -11.94 -8.71
CA TYR A 134 -9.49 -11.54 -9.97
C TYR A 134 -8.10 -12.13 -10.13
N VAL A 135 -7.70 -13.05 -9.25
CA VAL A 135 -6.43 -13.76 -9.43
C VAL A 135 -6.53 -14.65 -10.66
N GLY A 136 -5.68 -14.39 -11.65
CA GLY A 136 -5.50 -15.28 -12.80
C GLY A 136 -4.66 -16.49 -12.42
N SER A 137 -3.65 -16.81 -13.24
CA SER A 137 -2.68 -17.89 -12.96
C SER A 137 -1.63 -17.56 -11.89
N GLN A 138 -1.75 -16.41 -11.22
CA GLN A 138 -0.77 -15.94 -10.24
C GLN A 138 -0.87 -16.74 -8.94
N THR A 139 0.27 -17.13 -8.37
CA THR A 139 0.33 -17.94 -7.15
C THR A 139 0.85 -17.21 -5.92
N SER A 140 1.46 -16.03 -6.11
CA SER A 140 2.01 -15.24 -4.99
C SER A 140 0.89 -14.77 -4.05
N PRO A 141 1.09 -14.84 -2.72
CA PRO A 141 0.13 -14.36 -1.71
C PRO A 141 -0.36 -12.93 -1.96
N THR A 142 0.52 -12.04 -2.41
CA THR A 142 0.18 -10.64 -2.73
C THR A 142 -0.83 -10.50 -3.87
N TYR A 143 -1.00 -11.52 -4.70
CA TYR A 143 -2.03 -11.58 -5.73
C TYR A 143 -3.23 -12.38 -5.24
N THR A 144 -3.03 -13.53 -4.62
CA THR A 144 -4.12 -14.45 -4.25
C THR A 144 -4.94 -13.98 -3.05
N THR A 145 -4.45 -13.03 -2.25
CA THR A 145 -5.10 -12.61 -0.98
C THR A 145 -5.44 -11.12 -0.92
N ALA A 146 -5.25 -10.40 -2.03
CA ALA A 146 -5.51 -8.97 -2.10
C ALA A 146 -7.00 -8.65 -1.92
N ILE A 147 -7.29 -7.65 -1.09
CA ILE A 147 -8.64 -7.16 -0.82
C ILE A 147 -8.68 -5.63 -0.84
N CYS A 148 -9.88 -5.04 -0.76
CA CYS A 148 -10.00 -3.60 -0.62
C CYS A 148 -9.55 -3.13 0.78
N PRO A 149 -8.55 -2.24 0.89
CA PRO A 149 -8.15 -1.69 2.18
C PRO A 149 -9.26 -0.85 2.86
N PHE A 150 -10.05 -0.15 2.04
CA PHE A 150 -11.10 0.76 2.52
C PHE A 150 -12.34 0.06 3.07
N ASP A 151 -12.45 -1.27 2.94
CA ASP A 151 -13.54 -2.04 3.56
C ASP A 151 -13.43 -2.09 5.09
N TYR A 152 -12.24 -1.86 5.63
CA TYR A 152 -11.99 -1.85 7.08
C TYR A 152 -12.13 -0.46 7.71
N PHE A 153 -12.45 0.55 6.91
CA PHE A 153 -12.69 1.90 7.43
C PHE A 153 -14.09 1.97 8.03
N SER A 154 -14.26 2.80 9.07
CA SER A 154 -15.60 3.18 9.54
C SER A 154 -16.43 3.73 8.38
N GLU A 155 -17.75 3.57 8.42
CA GLU A 155 -18.63 3.94 7.30
C GLU A 155 -18.43 5.39 6.83
N SER A 156 -18.30 6.33 7.78
CA SER A 156 -18.07 7.74 7.48
C SER A 156 -16.71 7.97 6.79
N LEU A 157 -15.66 7.27 7.24
CA LEU A 157 -14.33 7.37 6.66
C LEU A 157 -14.29 6.71 5.28
N LYS A 158 -14.90 5.53 5.12
CA LYS A 158 -15.05 4.83 3.83
C LYS A 158 -15.77 5.72 2.82
N ALA A 159 -16.89 6.33 3.21
CA ALA A 159 -17.62 7.27 2.36
C ALA A 159 -16.74 8.45 1.93
N ALA A 160 -16.01 9.06 2.87
CA ALA A 160 -15.12 10.18 2.58
C ALA A 160 -13.99 9.80 1.61
N TYR A 161 -13.38 8.62 1.77
CA TYR A 161 -12.32 8.13 0.86
C TYR A 161 -12.87 7.70 -0.51
N LYS A 162 -14.07 7.12 -0.58
CA LYS A 162 -14.74 6.79 -1.85
C LYS A 162 -14.95 8.02 -2.73
N THR A 163 -15.18 9.21 -2.15
CA THR A 163 -15.27 10.47 -2.94
C THR A 163 -13.96 10.86 -3.64
N LYS A 164 -12.83 10.25 -3.27
CA LYS A 164 -11.52 10.46 -3.89
C LYS A 164 -11.16 9.40 -4.93
N PHE A 165 -12.01 8.41 -5.16
CA PHE A 165 -11.75 7.35 -6.12
C PHE A 165 -11.83 7.91 -7.54
N ASN A 166 -10.77 7.73 -8.31
CA ASN A 166 -10.71 8.11 -9.70
C ASN A 166 -10.83 6.87 -10.58
N LEU A 167 -12.07 6.50 -10.85
CA LEU A 167 -12.43 5.37 -11.71
C LEU A 167 -12.39 5.74 -13.20
N SER A 168 -12.13 7.01 -13.52
CA SER A 168 -12.11 7.52 -14.91
C SER A 168 -10.75 7.40 -15.59
N ARG A 169 -9.70 7.13 -14.82
CA ARG A 169 -8.36 6.91 -15.36
C ARG A 169 -8.34 5.55 -16.05
N ASN A 170 -7.73 5.48 -17.25
CA ASN A 170 -7.64 4.24 -18.04
C ASN A 170 -7.04 3.05 -17.27
N GLU A 171 -6.31 3.30 -16.18
CA GLU A 171 -5.69 2.27 -15.34
C GLU A 171 -6.64 1.71 -14.26
N ALA A 172 -7.70 2.44 -13.91
CA ALA A 172 -8.63 2.10 -12.83
C ALA A 172 -9.79 1.23 -13.34
N ALA A 173 -10.17 0.23 -12.54
CA ALA A 173 -11.39 -0.57 -12.74
C ALA A 173 -11.51 -1.33 -14.08
N MET A 174 -10.41 -1.63 -14.78
CA MET A 174 -10.43 -2.40 -16.05
C MET A 174 -10.66 -3.93 -15.86
N VAL A 175 -11.27 -4.40 -14.78
CA VAL A 175 -11.49 -5.86 -14.63
C VAL A 175 -12.70 -6.33 -15.43
N ALA A 176 -12.54 -7.48 -16.09
CA ALA A 176 -13.44 -7.98 -17.13
C ALA A 176 -14.90 -8.22 -16.69
N ASP A 177 -15.15 -8.42 -15.40
CA ASP A 177 -16.45 -8.86 -14.86
C ASP A 177 -17.11 -7.85 -13.89
N GLY A 178 -16.68 -6.59 -13.85
CA GLY A 178 -17.38 -5.51 -13.13
C GLY A 178 -16.56 -4.75 -12.08
N ASP A 179 -17.22 -4.35 -10.99
CA ASP A 179 -16.79 -3.38 -9.98
C ASP A 179 -15.41 -3.65 -9.33
N SER A 180 -14.71 -2.59 -8.89
CA SER A 180 -13.41 -2.69 -8.18
C SER A 180 -13.50 -3.57 -6.90
N PHE A 181 -12.38 -3.98 -6.28
CA PHE A 181 -12.43 -4.66 -4.96
C PHE A 181 -13.17 -3.81 -3.93
N CYS A 182 -13.21 -2.50 -4.14
CA CYS A 182 -13.66 -1.50 -3.20
C CYS A 182 -15.07 -0.98 -3.45
N GLN A 183 -15.82 -1.56 -4.37
CA GLN A 183 -17.19 -1.16 -4.66
C GLN A 183 -18.19 -1.94 -3.82
#